data_AF-A0A958LMU2-F1
#
_entry.id   AF-A0A958LMU2-F1
#
_cell.length_a   1.000
_cell.length_b   1.000
_cell.length_c   1.000
_cell.angle_alpha   90.00
_cell.angle_beta   90.00
_cell.angle_gamma   90.00
#
_symmetry.space_group_name_H-M   'P 1'
#
loop_
_entity.id
_entity.type
_entity.pdbx_description
1 polymer ?
#
loop_
_entity_poly.entity_id
_entity_poly.type
_entity_poly.pdbx_seq_one_letter_code
_entity_poly.pdbx_strand_id
1 'polypeptide(L)'
;MIFKATKSMPQMILTLALILMVPLACASAAKDKKEGGEEPEEGISLMAGEESSSAESLQADESEEGPASAAEVEVDKKTKKQLKKRTKGTEKAKVQETEPKVEKAEPEIAPEIASIKEVVKKYQTTRAVGMKVEKKVHLALMDEEKTGKGRLWYSKGRLKMAIAKPEDSLLVMNDDIIWVVSKMPEEFGGAIQVTKMKAAQLKKSNALLAVLFGDEAVWDRFELLKSDTKKGRLTVELKPRKEAHLADVMKVKVQVDNKAKKITEIAYWDELENETLYRFSDVKFGVRLSSGHFKYKPPSNADVTEI
;
A
#
# COMPACT_ATOMS: atom_id res chain seq x y z
N MET A 1 -28.25 38.95 -1.81
CA MET A 1 -27.91 37.52 -2.02
C MET A 1 -26.93 37.11 -0.94
N ILE A 2 -27.28 36.04 -0.25
CA ILE A 2 -26.62 35.46 0.91
C ILE A 2 -25.52 34.51 0.40
N PHE A 3 -24.28 34.65 0.86
CA PHE A 3 -23.35 33.53 0.88
C PHE A 3 -22.78 33.41 2.29
N LYS A 4 -23.11 32.27 2.90
CA LYS A 4 -22.73 31.84 4.24
C LYS A 4 -21.26 31.42 4.27
N ALA A 5 -20.69 31.48 5.48
CA ALA A 5 -19.39 30.99 5.87
C ALA A 5 -19.24 29.45 5.78
N THR A 6 -18.00 29.00 5.62
CA THR A 6 -17.44 27.72 6.11
C THR A 6 -15.97 28.02 6.43
N LYS A 7 -15.54 28.22 7.69
CA LYS A 7 -15.43 27.29 8.83
C LYS A 7 -14.48 26.11 8.54
N SER A 8 -13.33 26.15 9.24
CA SER A 8 -12.58 25.04 9.82
C SER A 8 -12.04 23.96 8.87
N MET A 9 -10.71 23.95 8.69
CA MET A 9 -9.96 22.73 8.40
C MET A 9 -9.45 22.15 9.73
N PRO A 10 -9.75 20.89 10.05
CA PRO A 10 -9.14 20.21 11.19
C PRO A 10 -7.73 19.75 10.82
N GLN A 11 -6.80 19.93 11.76
CA GLN A 11 -5.55 19.19 11.83
C GLN A 11 -5.89 17.69 11.92
N MET A 12 -5.74 16.96 10.82
CA MET A 12 -5.70 15.50 10.82
C MET A 12 -4.71 15.04 9.74
N ILE A 13 -3.42 15.28 10.02
CA ILE A 13 -2.31 14.54 9.40
C ILE A 13 -1.32 14.28 10.53
N LEU A 14 -1.69 13.42 11.49
CA LEU A 14 -0.72 12.85 12.44
C LEU A 14 -1.32 11.65 13.19
N THR A 15 -1.81 10.63 12.47
CA THR A 15 -2.26 9.39 13.15
C THR A 15 -2.17 8.15 12.28
N LEU A 16 -1.12 7.99 11.46
CA LEU A 16 -0.89 6.71 10.78
C LEU A 16 0.59 6.41 10.47
N ALA A 17 1.50 6.81 11.34
CA ALA A 17 2.91 6.41 11.28
C ALA A 17 3.30 5.40 12.39
N LEU A 18 2.34 4.95 13.21
CA LEU A 18 2.65 4.21 14.45
C LEU A 18 2.61 2.68 14.34
N ILE A 19 2.41 2.10 13.14
CA ILE A 19 2.31 0.63 12.99
C ILE A 19 3.66 -0.03 12.65
N LEU A 20 4.76 0.73 12.48
CA LEU A 20 6.07 0.14 12.12
C LEU A 20 7.24 0.46 13.07
N MET A 21 7.00 1.00 14.27
CA MET A 21 8.06 1.13 15.27
C MET A 21 7.87 0.15 16.42
N VAL A 22 8.56 -0.99 16.35
CA VAL A 22 8.97 -1.72 17.56
C VAL A 22 10.48 -1.95 17.49
N PRO A 23 11.28 -1.47 18.45
CA PRO A 23 12.69 -1.80 18.53
C PRO A 23 12.86 -3.24 19.02
N LEU A 24 13.56 -4.06 18.25
CA LEU A 24 14.05 -5.37 18.69
C LEU A 24 15.18 -5.13 19.71
N ALA A 25 14.94 -5.46 20.97
CA ALA A 25 15.99 -5.56 21.98
C ALA A 25 16.79 -6.84 21.73
N CYS A 26 18.03 -6.70 21.25
CA CYS A 26 18.98 -7.82 21.13
C CYS A 26 19.40 -8.29 22.53
N ALA A 27 18.90 -9.45 22.96
CA ALA A 27 19.55 -10.29 23.94
C ALA A 27 20.49 -11.26 23.20
N SER A 28 21.80 -11.08 23.34
CA SER A 28 22.81 -12.07 22.92
C SER A 28 23.62 -12.50 24.14
N ALA A 29 23.26 -13.66 24.68
CA ALA A 29 24.06 -14.42 25.64
C ALA A 29 24.12 -15.88 25.19
N ALA A 30 25.33 -16.34 24.83
CA ALA A 30 25.85 -17.72 24.86
C ALA A 30 27.14 -17.73 24.01
N LYS A 31 28.36 -17.85 24.55
CA LYS A 31 28.96 -18.89 25.41
C LYS A 31 29.11 -20.25 24.72
N ASP A 32 30.34 -20.46 24.27
CA ASP A 32 31.15 -21.68 24.20
C ASP A 32 30.48 -23.05 23.97
N LYS A 33 30.91 -23.73 22.90
CA LYS A 33 31.26 -25.16 22.97
C LYS A 33 32.06 -25.62 21.74
N LYS A 34 33.21 -26.25 21.98
CA LYS A 34 33.73 -27.35 21.14
C LYS A 34 34.77 -28.15 21.92
N GLU A 35 34.45 -29.42 22.20
CA GLU A 35 35.33 -30.60 22.00
C GLU A 35 34.66 -31.89 22.52
N GLY A 36 34.95 -33.00 21.81
CA GLY A 36 34.72 -34.40 22.18
C GLY A 36 33.26 -34.88 22.09
N GLY A 37 32.87 -35.97 21.44
CA GLY A 37 33.59 -37.20 21.13
C GLY A 37 32.80 -38.39 21.70
N GLU A 38 32.59 -39.43 20.89
CA GLU A 38 32.08 -40.79 21.20
C GLU A 38 30.55 -41.05 21.22
N GLU A 39 30.13 -41.85 20.22
CA GLU A 39 29.06 -42.87 20.26
C GLU A 39 29.44 -44.00 21.25
N PRO A 40 28.51 -44.83 21.82
CA PRO A 40 27.55 -45.61 21.00
C PRO A 40 26.19 -46.06 21.63
N GLU A 41 25.35 -46.57 20.73
CA GLU A 41 24.42 -47.72 20.80
C GLU A 41 23.23 -47.81 21.80
N GLU A 42 22.11 -48.27 21.23
CA GLU A 42 20.93 -48.98 21.77
C GLU A 42 19.90 -48.28 22.70
N GLY A 43 18.64 -48.26 22.21
CA GLY A 43 17.59 -49.06 22.85
C GLY A 43 16.51 -48.38 23.71
N ILE A 44 15.28 -48.41 23.16
CA ILE A 44 13.97 -48.65 23.83
C ILE A 44 13.31 -47.52 24.68
N SER A 45 12.03 -47.28 24.35
CA SER A 45 10.86 -47.11 25.26
C SER A 45 10.17 -45.74 25.40
N LEU A 46 8.92 -45.75 24.90
CA LEU A 46 7.66 -45.20 25.44
C LEU A 46 7.66 -44.55 26.84
N MET A 47 6.92 -43.42 26.95
CA MET A 47 5.92 -42.98 27.97
C MET A 47 5.77 -41.44 27.78
N ALA A 48 4.63 -40.83 27.41
CA ALA A 48 3.33 -40.70 28.08
C ALA A 48 3.37 -40.02 29.47
N GLY A 49 2.58 -38.95 29.60
CA GLY A 49 2.31 -38.16 30.82
C GLY A 49 2.32 -36.65 30.49
N GLU A 50 1.20 -35.91 30.41
CA GLU A 50 0.30 -35.48 31.52
C GLU A 50 1.10 -34.75 32.61
N GLU A 51 0.74 -33.60 33.17
CA GLU A 51 -0.48 -32.80 33.20
C GLU A 51 -0.15 -31.47 33.92
N SER A 52 -1.07 -30.49 33.82
CA SER A 52 -1.47 -29.57 34.89
C SER A 52 -0.49 -28.53 35.47
N SER A 53 -0.91 -27.26 35.48
CA SER A 53 -1.43 -26.64 36.72
C SER A 53 -1.39 -25.09 36.69
N SER A 54 -2.58 -24.51 36.86
CA SER A 54 -2.94 -23.35 37.71
C SER A 54 -2.20 -22.01 37.51
N ALA A 55 -2.84 -20.96 36.98
CA ALA A 55 -3.78 -20.07 37.67
C ALA A 55 -3.13 -19.17 38.73
N GLU A 56 -3.00 -17.87 38.44
CA GLU A 56 -3.10 -16.85 39.48
C GLU A 56 -3.66 -15.54 38.92
N SER A 57 -4.69 -15.08 39.62
CA SER A 57 -5.52 -13.90 39.39
C SER A 57 -5.04 -12.75 40.26
N LEU A 58 -5.05 -11.52 39.75
CA LEU A 58 -5.11 -10.32 40.59
C LEU A 58 -6.01 -9.26 39.92
N GLN A 59 -7.05 -8.91 40.67
CA GLN A 59 -7.99 -7.81 40.45
C GLN A 59 -7.48 -6.53 41.12
N ALA A 60 -8.31 -5.48 40.95
CA ALA A 60 -8.40 -4.24 41.74
C ALA A 60 -7.55 -3.09 41.17
N ASP A 61 -7.96 -1.83 41.18
CA ASP A 61 -9.19 -1.16 41.60
C ASP A 61 -9.03 0.31 41.13
N GLU A 62 -10.08 0.94 40.62
CA GLU A 62 -10.74 2.11 41.25
C GLU A 62 -10.36 3.49 40.68
N SER A 63 -11.42 4.18 40.23
CA SER A 63 -11.81 5.59 40.51
C SER A 63 -10.81 6.73 40.21
N GLU A 64 -11.18 7.97 39.87
CA GLU A 64 -12.44 8.71 40.04
C GLU A 64 -12.38 10.02 39.20
N GLU A 65 -13.58 10.50 38.85
CA GLU A 65 -14.08 11.89 38.65
C GLU A 65 -13.11 13.09 38.54
N GLY A 66 -13.29 14.04 37.60
CA GLY A 66 -14.34 15.07 37.69
C GLY A 66 -13.83 16.46 37.17
N PRO A 67 -14.68 17.51 37.11
CA PRO A 67 -14.91 18.27 35.86
C PRO A 67 -14.77 19.83 35.93
N ALA A 68 -15.23 20.48 34.83
CA ALA A 68 -15.65 21.90 34.68
C ALA A 68 -14.53 22.94 34.39
N SER A 69 -14.71 24.07 33.71
CA SER A 69 -15.87 24.97 33.51
C SER A 69 -15.60 25.95 32.35
N ALA A 70 -16.69 26.51 31.82
CA ALA A 70 -16.84 27.53 30.79
C ALA A 70 -16.21 28.91 31.10
N ALA A 71 -16.02 29.72 30.04
CA ALA A 71 -16.31 31.16 30.07
C ALA A 71 -16.51 31.71 28.64
N GLU A 72 -17.69 32.29 28.43
CA GLU A 72 -18.12 33.08 27.28
C GLU A 72 -17.62 34.54 27.44
N VAL A 73 -17.27 35.21 26.34
CA VAL A 73 -17.26 36.69 26.27
C VAL A 73 -17.81 37.13 24.92
N GLU A 74 -18.95 37.80 24.98
CA GLU A 74 -19.68 38.47 23.91
C GLU A 74 -19.43 39.98 24.02
N VAL A 75 -18.91 40.67 22.98
CA VAL A 75 -19.00 42.14 22.87
C VAL A 75 -19.09 42.60 21.40
N ASP A 76 -20.32 42.97 21.03
CA ASP A 76 -20.78 44.24 20.45
C ASP A 76 -20.34 44.80 19.07
N LYS A 77 -21.31 45.50 18.48
CA LYS A 77 -21.53 45.91 17.08
C LYS A 77 -21.19 47.39 16.82
N LYS A 78 -21.27 47.73 15.52
CA LYS A 78 -21.31 49.06 14.84
C LYS A 78 -19.92 49.53 14.38
N THR A 79 -19.70 49.98 13.13
CA THR A 79 -20.52 50.94 12.36
C THR A 79 -20.16 50.84 10.87
N LYS A 80 -21.16 50.90 9.97
CA LYS A 80 -20.99 51.01 8.51
C LYS A 80 -21.55 52.36 8.05
N LYS A 81 -20.76 53.20 7.38
CA LYS A 81 -21.29 54.37 6.65
C LYS A 81 -20.45 54.66 5.39
N GLN A 82 -21.13 54.44 4.26
CA GLN A 82 -21.12 55.22 3.01
C GLN A 82 -19.80 55.78 2.46
N LEU A 83 -19.48 55.43 1.20
CA LEU A 83 -19.40 56.43 0.14
C LEU A 83 -19.60 55.81 -1.25
N LYS A 84 -20.50 56.43 -2.02
CA LYS A 84 -20.95 56.08 -3.36
C LYS A 84 -20.60 57.27 -4.26
N LYS A 85 -19.64 57.15 -5.17
CA LYS A 85 -19.44 58.07 -6.32
C LYS A 85 -18.87 57.23 -7.48
N ARG A 86 -19.65 57.01 -8.55
CA ARG A 86 -19.72 57.85 -9.77
C ARG A 86 -18.43 57.77 -10.58
N THR A 87 -18.46 56.96 -11.65
CA THR A 87 -17.81 57.29 -12.92
C THR A 87 -18.58 56.62 -14.05
N LYS A 88 -18.75 57.41 -15.11
CA LYS A 88 -19.64 57.25 -16.24
C LYS A 88 -18.73 57.15 -17.47
N GLY A 89 -18.99 56.19 -18.33
CA GLY A 89 -18.68 56.22 -19.77
C GLY A 89 -17.22 56.10 -20.18
N THR A 90 -16.88 54.99 -20.83
CA THR A 90 -16.03 55.05 -22.03
C THR A 90 -16.44 53.92 -22.98
N GLU A 91 -16.24 54.25 -24.24
CA GLU A 91 -16.82 53.76 -25.46
C GLU A 91 -15.96 52.65 -26.08
N LYS A 92 -16.65 51.76 -26.80
CA LYS A 92 -16.20 50.84 -27.87
C LYS A 92 -14.68 50.69 -28.12
N ALA A 93 -14.20 49.45 -27.94
CA ALA A 93 -13.30 48.81 -28.89
C ALA A 93 -13.49 47.29 -28.80
N LYS A 94 -14.22 46.71 -29.77
CA LYS A 94 -14.30 45.26 -29.96
C LYS A 94 -13.08 44.85 -30.79
N VAL A 95 -11.96 44.63 -30.11
CA VAL A 95 -10.83 43.89 -30.67
C VAL A 95 -11.15 42.41 -30.46
N GLN A 96 -11.46 41.72 -31.55
CA GLN A 96 -11.44 40.25 -31.57
C GLN A 96 -9.97 39.84 -31.49
N GLU A 97 -9.48 39.73 -30.25
CA GLU A 97 -8.28 38.97 -29.93
C GLU A 97 -8.63 37.51 -30.22
N THR A 98 -8.18 37.03 -31.37
CA THR A 98 -8.19 35.61 -31.69
C THR A 98 -7.11 34.99 -30.84
N GLU A 99 -7.50 34.54 -29.64
CA GLU A 99 -6.66 33.68 -28.83
C GLU A 99 -6.15 32.54 -29.72
N PRO A 100 -4.83 32.32 -29.80
CA PRO A 100 -4.32 31.13 -30.46
C PRO A 100 -4.90 29.95 -29.70
N LYS A 101 -5.71 29.17 -30.41
CA LYS A 101 -6.19 27.87 -29.96
C LYS A 101 -4.94 27.03 -29.73
N VAL A 102 -4.43 27.05 -28.51
CA VAL A 102 -3.39 26.14 -28.03
C VAL A 102 -4.04 24.78 -28.07
N GLU A 103 -3.90 24.13 -29.22
CA GLU A 103 -4.10 22.71 -29.39
C GLU A 103 -3.18 22.07 -28.35
N LYS A 104 -3.80 21.69 -27.23
CA LYS A 104 -3.17 21.04 -26.10
C LYS A 104 -2.68 19.70 -26.64
N ALA A 105 -1.47 19.69 -27.17
CA ALA A 105 -0.80 18.48 -27.63
C ALA A 105 -0.94 17.45 -26.50
N GLU A 106 -1.61 16.34 -26.78
CA GLU A 106 -1.66 15.23 -25.85
C GLU A 106 -0.21 14.88 -25.49
N PRO A 107 0.10 14.70 -24.20
CA PRO A 107 1.45 14.38 -23.79
C PRO A 107 1.87 13.10 -24.51
N GLU A 108 2.90 13.21 -25.34
CA GLU A 108 3.48 12.08 -26.05
C GLU A 108 3.94 11.05 -25.02
N ILE A 109 3.25 9.90 -24.98
CA ILE A 109 3.54 8.85 -24.00
C ILE A 109 4.89 8.24 -24.37
N ALA A 110 5.84 8.26 -23.44
CA ALA A 110 7.16 7.68 -23.66
C ALA A 110 7.04 6.20 -24.11
N PRO A 111 7.82 5.75 -25.11
CA PRO A 111 7.71 4.41 -25.69
C PRO A 111 7.94 3.30 -24.64
N GLU A 112 8.72 3.56 -23.59
CA GLU A 112 8.92 2.63 -22.47
C GLU A 112 7.65 2.41 -21.64
N ILE A 113 6.89 3.49 -21.40
CA ILE A 113 5.60 3.40 -20.72
C ILE A 113 4.61 2.64 -21.60
N ALA A 114 4.60 2.89 -22.91
CA ALA A 114 3.79 2.12 -23.85
C ALA A 114 4.13 0.62 -23.84
N SER A 115 5.42 0.27 -23.73
CA SER A 115 5.87 -1.12 -23.59
C SER A 115 5.37 -1.77 -22.30
N ILE A 116 5.37 -1.05 -21.18
CA ILE A 116 4.81 -1.55 -19.90
C ILE A 116 3.30 -1.78 -20.05
N LYS A 117 2.58 -0.80 -20.62
CA LYS A 117 1.12 -0.88 -20.86
C LYS A 117 0.75 -2.10 -21.69
N GLU A 118 1.49 -2.39 -22.76
CA GLU A 118 1.27 -3.59 -23.58
C GLU A 118 1.43 -4.89 -22.78
N VAL A 119 2.45 -4.96 -21.92
CA VAL A 119 2.65 -6.12 -21.05
C VAL A 119 1.50 -6.24 -20.05
N VAL A 120 1.11 -5.16 -19.37
CA VAL A 120 -0.02 -5.17 -18.43
C VAL A 120 -1.33 -5.57 -19.10
N LYS A 121 -1.58 -5.09 -20.32
CA LYS A 121 -2.74 -5.46 -21.13
C LYS A 121 -2.82 -6.96 -21.40
N LYS A 122 -1.67 -7.64 -21.60
CA LYS A 122 -1.63 -9.11 -21.71
C LYS A 122 -2.12 -9.79 -20.43
N TYR A 123 -1.78 -9.27 -19.25
CA TYR A 123 -2.25 -9.82 -17.97
C TYR A 123 -3.76 -9.61 -17.82
N GLN A 124 -4.28 -8.44 -18.22
CA GLN A 124 -5.70 -8.07 -18.18
C GLN A 124 -6.57 -8.90 -19.13
N THR A 125 -6.08 -9.18 -20.34
CA THR A 125 -6.83 -9.90 -21.38
C THR A 125 -6.75 -11.42 -21.25
N THR A 126 -5.71 -11.94 -20.59
CA THR A 126 -5.58 -13.37 -20.31
C THR A 126 -6.64 -13.83 -19.29
N ARG A 127 -7.21 -15.03 -19.48
CA ARG A 127 -8.18 -15.63 -18.55
C ARG A 127 -7.75 -15.52 -17.08
N ALA A 128 -6.54 -15.96 -16.78
CA ALA A 128 -5.90 -15.78 -15.48
C ALA A 128 -4.39 -15.98 -15.62
N VAL A 129 -3.65 -15.42 -14.67
CA VAL A 129 -2.20 -15.56 -14.53
C VAL A 129 -1.90 -16.07 -13.13
N GLY A 130 -0.98 -17.02 -13.02
CA GLY A 130 -0.42 -17.47 -11.76
C GLY A 130 1.10 -17.33 -11.79
N MET A 131 1.70 -16.87 -10.69
CA MET A 131 3.15 -16.71 -10.57
C MET A 131 3.62 -16.90 -9.14
N LYS A 132 4.90 -17.20 -8.98
CA LYS A 132 5.60 -17.07 -7.70
C LYS A 132 6.05 -15.63 -7.51
N VAL A 133 6.01 -15.16 -6.26
CA VAL A 133 6.46 -13.82 -5.88
C VAL A 133 7.46 -13.93 -4.73
N GLU A 134 8.55 -13.19 -4.81
CA GLU A 134 9.43 -12.88 -3.70
C GLU A 134 9.26 -11.40 -3.40
N LYS A 135 8.85 -11.08 -2.17
CA LYS A 135 8.72 -9.72 -1.67
C LYS A 135 9.89 -9.44 -0.75
N LYS A 136 10.56 -8.32 -0.96
CA LYS A 136 11.61 -7.80 -0.09
C LYS A 136 11.22 -6.39 0.33
N VAL A 137 11.26 -6.11 1.62
CA VAL A 137 11.02 -4.79 2.20
C VAL A 137 12.30 -4.35 2.88
N HIS A 138 12.81 -3.19 2.51
CA HIS A 138 13.95 -2.56 3.16
C HIS A 138 13.47 -1.29 3.87
N LEU A 139 13.67 -1.25 5.19
CA LEU A 139 13.31 -0.12 6.04
C LEU A 139 14.52 0.79 6.19
N ALA A 140 14.57 1.89 5.43
CA ALA A 140 15.76 2.72 5.29
C ALA A 140 16.25 3.29 6.63
N LEU A 141 15.32 3.69 7.51
CA LEU A 141 15.66 4.26 8.82
C LEU A 141 16.29 3.26 9.79
N MET A 142 16.00 1.97 9.64
CA MET A 142 16.48 0.90 10.53
C MET A 142 17.57 0.03 9.90
N ASP A 143 17.87 0.26 8.61
CA ASP A 143 18.70 -0.60 7.77
C ASP A 143 18.30 -2.09 7.86
N GLU A 144 16.99 -2.35 8.02
CA GLU A 144 16.44 -3.69 8.19
C GLU A 144 15.86 -4.20 6.86
N GLU A 145 16.09 -5.48 6.56
CA GLU A 145 15.50 -6.14 5.39
C GLU A 145 14.64 -7.34 5.79
N LYS A 146 13.41 -7.37 5.27
CA LYS A 146 12.48 -8.50 5.43
C LYS A 146 12.18 -9.09 4.08
N THR A 147 12.37 -10.41 3.93
CA THR A 147 12.09 -11.12 2.68
C THR A 147 11.05 -12.22 2.91
N GLY A 148 9.98 -12.19 2.13
CA GLY A 148 8.93 -13.19 2.12
C GLY A 148 8.75 -13.80 0.73
N LYS A 149 8.34 -15.07 0.68
CA LYS A 149 8.04 -15.78 -0.58
C LYS A 149 6.59 -16.19 -0.62
N GLY A 150 6.03 -16.22 -1.81
CA GLY A 150 4.59 -16.37 -1.96
C GLY A 150 4.14 -16.70 -3.37
N ARG A 151 2.84 -16.53 -3.58
CA ARG A 151 2.19 -16.69 -4.88
C ARG A 151 1.25 -15.54 -5.14
N LEU A 152 1.17 -15.16 -6.42
CA LEU A 152 0.25 -14.17 -6.92
C LEU A 152 -0.60 -14.78 -8.03
N TRP A 153 -1.89 -14.52 -7.96
CA TRP A 153 -2.87 -14.83 -8.98
C TRP A 153 -3.60 -13.58 -9.40
N TYR A 154 -3.84 -13.45 -10.70
CA TYR A 154 -4.54 -12.33 -11.28
C TYR A 154 -5.53 -12.82 -12.33
N SER A 155 -6.75 -12.27 -12.36
CA SER A 155 -7.77 -12.61 -13.36
C SER A 155 -8.79 -11.48 -13.48
N LYS A 156 -8.78 -10.78 -14.61
CA LYS A 156 -9.77 -9.75 -14.98
C LYS A 156 -10.05 -8.75 -13.85
N GLY A 157 -9.02 -8.03 -13.41
CA GLY A 157 -9.18 -7.04 -12.33
C GLY A 157 -9.25 -7.63 -10.91
N ARG A 158 -9.26 -8.96 -10.74
CA ARG A 158 -9.17 -9.62 -9.43
C ARG A 158 -7.75 -10.07 -9.16
N LEU A 159 -7.30 -9.91 -7.92
CA LEU A 159 -5.94 -10.23 -7.51
C LEU A 159 -5.96 -10.99 -6.19
N LYS A 160 -5.10 -12.00 -6.06
CA LYS A 160 -4.81 -12.64 -4.78
C LYS A 160 -3.31 -12.80 -4.67
N MET A 161 -2.70 -12.24 -3.64
CA MET A 161 -1.30 -12.41 -3.33
C MET A 161 -1.18 -12.89 -1.89
N ALA A 162 -0.52 -14.03 -1.70
CA ALA A 162 -0.25 -14.58 -0.38
C ALA A 162 1.27 -14.72 -0.22
N ILE A 163 1.81 -14.06 0.80
CA ILE A 163 3.22 -14.10 1.18
C ILE A 163 3.31 -14.91 2.49
N ALA A 164 4.17 -15.91 2.51
CA ALA A 164 4.41 -16.72 3.71
C ALA A 164 5.27 -15.98 4.75
N LYS A 165 5.59 -16.67 5.85
CA LYS A 165 6.52 -16.17 6.87
C LYS A 165 7.84 -15.65 6.25
N PRO A 166 8.46 -14.61 6.84
CA PRO A 166 8.14 -13.99 8.12
C PRO A 166 7.00 -12.96 8.09
N GLU A 167 6.59 -12.49 6.90
CA GLU A 167 5.59 -11.41 6.79
C GLU A 167 4.14 -11.89 7.00
N ASP A 168 3.84 -13.12 6.57
CA ASP A 168 2.52 -13.76 6.69
C ASP A 168 1.37 -12.81 6.32
N SER A 169 1.37 -12.35 5.06
CA SER A 169 0.46 -11.34 4.55
C SER A 169 -0.38 -11.84 3.38
N LEU A 170 -1.63 -11.37 3.33
CA LEU A 170 -2.59 -11.73 2.28
C LEU A 170 -3.26 -10.47 1.73
N LEU A 171 -3.15 -10.28 0.43
CA LEU A 171 -3.87 -9.26 -0.33
C LEU A 171 -4.90 -9.97 -1.23
N VAL A 172 -6.18 -9.62 -1.08
CA VAL A 172 -7.26 -10.13 -1.94
C VAL A 172 -8.08 -8.95 -2.47
N MET A 173 -8.08 -8.77 -3.78
CA MET A 173 -8.94 -7.85 -4.50
C MET A 173 -9.95 -8.64 -5.32
N ASN A 174 -11.23 -8.38 -5.07
CA ASN A 174 -12.32 -8.80 -5.94
C ASN A 174 -12.93 -7.58 -6.64
N ASP A 175 -14.10 -7.73 -7.25
CA ASP A 175 -14.72 -6.68 -8.08
C ASP A 175 -15.13 -5.44 -7.25
N ASP A 176 -15.42 -5.61 -5.95
CA ASP A 176 -15.99 -4.56 -5.09
C ASP A 176 -15.10 -4.18 -3.90
N ILE A 177 -14.30 -5.12 -3.41
CA ILE A 177 -13.62 -5.06 -2.12
C ILE A 177 -12.16 -5.49 -2.26
N ILE A 178 -11.29 -4.77 -1.56
CA ILE A 178 -9.91 -5.15 -1.30
C ILE A 178 -9.78 -5.47 0.18
N TRP A 179 -9.15 -6.61 0.45
CA TRP A 179 -8.77 -7.08 1.77
C TRP A 179 -7.26 -7.08 1.86
N VAL A 180 -6.73 -6.36 2.84
CA VAL A 180 -5.32 -6.42 3.24
C VAL A 180 -5.27 -7.08 4.60
N VAL A 181 -4.56 -8.19 4.70
CA VAL A 181 -4.48 -9.00 5.91
C VAL A 181 -3.02 -9.08 6.32
N SER A 182 -2.76 -8.76 7.58
CA SER A 182 -1.46 -8.90 8.23
C SER A 182 -1.62 -9.63 9.55
N LYS A 183 -0.69 -10.54 9.83
CA LYS A 183 -0.64 -11.22 11.13
C LYS A 183 0.46 -10.59 11.98
N MET A 184 0.13 -10.19 13.19
CA MET A 184 1.15 -9.76 14.15
C MET A 184 2.03 -10.95 14.57
N PRO A 185 3.31 -10.72 14.93
CA PRO A 185 4.14 -11.78 15.50
C PRO A 185 3.50 -12.37 16.75
N GLU A 186 3.75 -13.64 17.02
CA GLU A 186 3.18 -14.37 18.17
C GLU A 186 3.54 -13.70 19.51
N GLU A 187 4.74 -13.10 19.59
CA GLU A 187 5.22 -12.31 20.72
C GLU A 187 4.35 -11.09 21.06
N PHE A 188 3.61 -10.56 20.07
CA PHE A 188 2.69 -9.43 20.24
C PHE A 188 1.22 -9.87 20.19
N GLY A 189 0.93 -11.11 20.59
CA GLY A 189 -0.44 -11.64 20.70
C GLY A 189 -0.99 -12.26 19.41
N GLY A 190 -0.22 -12.28 18.32
CA GLY A 190 -0.56 -13.04 17.11
C GLY A 190 -1.86 -12.62 16.41
N ALA A 191 -2.38 -11.43 16.72
CA ALA A 191 -3.66 -10.95 16.22
C ALA A 191 -3.67 -10.82 14.70
N ILE A 192 -4.79 -11.17 14.09
CA ILE A 192 -5.01 -11.03 12.65
C ILE A 192 -5.65 -9.67 12.41
N GLN A 193 -4.93 -8.77 11.77
CA GLN A 193 -5.43 -7.47 11.37
C GLN A 193 -5.94 -7.56 9.92
N VAL A 194 -7.15 -7.06 9.70
CA VAL A 194 -7.81 -7.07 8.40
C VAL A 194 -8.28 -5.67 8.07
N THR A 195 -7.71 -5.07 7.04
CA THR A 195 -8.21 -3.82 6.47
C THR A 195 -9.09 -4.15 5.27
N LYS A 196 -10.31 -3.63 5.29
CA LYS A 196 -11.29 -3.74 4.21
C LYS A 196 -11.49 -2.36 3.58
N MET A 197 -11.46 -2.30 2.26
CA MET A 197 -11.67 -1.05 1.51
C MET A 197 -12.43 -1.34 0.21
N LYS A 198 -13.14 -0.33 -0.32
CA LYS A 198 -13.83 -0.49 -1.61
C LYS A 198 -12.81 -0.45 -2.76
N ALA A 199 -13.02 -1.25 -3.80
CA ALA A 199 -12.19 -1.25 -5.00
C ALA A 199 -12.15 0.13 -5.69
N ALA A 200 -13.22 0.94 -5.57
CA ALA A 200 -13.23 2.33 -6.04
C ALA A 200 -12.20 3.24 -5.34
N GLN A 201 -11.80 2.90 -4.11
CA GLN A 201 -10.77 3.62 -3.34
C GLN A 201 -9.37 3.07 -3.57
N LEU A 202 -9.18 2.10 -4.47
CA LEU A 202 -7.88 1.46 -4.77
C LEU A 202 -6.76 2.49 -5.02
N LYS A 203 -7.08 3.63 -5.66
CA LYS A 203 -6.12 4.71 -5.92
C LYS A 203 -5.51 5.33 -4.65
N LYS A 204 -6.25 5.30 -3.53
CA LYS A 204 -5.82 5.81 -2.22
C LYS A 204 -5.22 4.72 -1.32
N SER A 205 -5.11 3.50 -1.83
CA SER A 205 -4.67 2.35 -1.04
C SER A 205 -3.18 2.09 -1.18
N ASN A 206 -2.60 1.48 -0.14
CA ASN A 206 -1.25 0.93 -0.17
C ASN A 206 -1.14 -0.34 -1.03
N ALA A 207 -2.22 -0.78 -1.68
CA ALA A 207 -2.24 -1.93 -2.59
C ALA A 207 -1.72 -1.55 -3.99
N LEU A 208 -0.51 -0.96 -4.06
CA LEU A 208 0.07 -0.45 -5.31
C LEU A 208 0.08 -1.50 -6.42
N LEU A 209 0.38 -2.77 -6.12
CA LEU A 209 0.32 -3.84 -7.12
C LEU A 209 -1.07 -4.00 -7.73
N ALA A 210 -2.13 -3.91 -6.94
CA ALA A 210 -3.49 -3.99 -7.46
C ALA A 210 -3.80 -2.81 -8.40
N VAL A 211 -3.30 -1.61 -8.10
CA VAL A 211 -3.40 -0.45 -9.01
C VAL A 211 -2.63 -0.72 -10.31
N LEU A 212 -1.37 -1.13 -10.22
CA LEU A 212 -0.46 -1.28 -11.37
C LEU A 212 -0.89 -2.38 -12.36
N PHE A 213 -1.50 -3.46 -11.86
CA PHE A 213 -2.07 -4.52 -12.70
C PHE A 213 -3.52 -4.26 -13.10
N GLY A 214 -4.28 -3.52 -12.28
CA GLY A 214 -5.72 -3.33 -12.42
C GLY A 214 -6.13 -2.31 -13.48
N ASP A 215 -5.35 -1.23 -13.65
CA ASP A 215 -5.69 -0.10 -14.53
C ASP A 215 -4.52 0.22 -15.46
N GLU A 216 -4.65 -0.05 -16.77
CA GLU A 216 -3.62 0.30 -17.75
C GLU A 216 -3.40 1.82 -17.84
N ALA A 217 -4.43 2.62 -17.54
CA ALA A 217 -4.35 4.09 -17.58
C ALA A 217 -3.59 4.67 -16.37
N VAL A 218 -3.26 3.87 -15.35
CA VAL A 218 -2.43 4.35 -14.24
C VAL A 218 -1.04 4.76 -14.72
N TRP A 219 -0.52 4.06 -15.72
CA TRP A 219 0.84 4.28 -16.25
C TRP A 219 1.01 5.65 -16.90
N ASP A 220 -0.08 6.26 -17.38
CA ASP A 220 -0.08 7.60 -17.96
C ASP A 220 0.11 8.70 -16.90
N ARG A 221 -0.08 8.36 -15.62
CA ARG A 221 0.13 9.27 -14.48
C ARG A 221 1.56 9.25 -13.96
N PHE A 222 2.47 8.61 -14.68
CA PHE A 222 3.88 8.59 -14.37
C PHE A 222 4.67 9.45 -15.36
N GLU A 223 5.80 9.95 -14.86
CA GLU A 223 6.86 10.57 -15.64
C GLU A 223 8.05 9.60 -15.70
N LEU A 224 8.63 9.46 -16.89
CA LEU A 224 9.82 8.64 -17.10
C LEU A 224 11.04 9.36 -16.51
N LEU A 225 11.70 8.74 -15.54
CA LEU A 225 12.97 9.24 -15.00
C LEU A 225 14.16 8.67 -15.75
N LYS A 226 14.15 7.35 -15.95
CA LYS A 226 15.26 6.62 -16.54
C LYS A 226 14.77 5.33 -17.18
N SER A 227 15.39 4.94 -18.28
CA SER A 227 15.22 3.63 -18.89
C SER A 227 16.56 2.99 -19.20
N ASP A 228 16.61 1.67 -19.14
CA ASP A 228 17.76 0.87 -19.52
C ASP A 228 17.28 -0.45 -20.12
N THR A 229 17.94 -0.91 -21.18
CA THR A 229 17.63 -2.20 -21.80
C THR A 229 18.86 -3.09 -21.77
N LYS A 230 18.80 -4.17 -20.99
CA LYS A 230 19.90 -5.12 -20.86
C LYS A 230 19.40 -6.54 -21.06
N LYS A 231 20.09 -7.30 -21.91
CA LYS A 231 19.80 -8.72 -22.18
C LYS A 231 18.32 -8.97 -22.55
N GLY A 232 17.69 -8.05 -23.29
CA GLY A 232 16.29 -8.15 -23.71
C GLY A 232 15.26 -7.81 -22.63
N ARG A 233 15.69 -7.30 -21.48
CA ARG A 233 14.81 -6.78 -20.43
C ARG A 233 14.89 -5.27 -20.39
N LEU A 234 13.72 -4.62 -20.43
CA LEU A 234 13.56 -3.19 -20.24
C LEU A 234 13.36 -2.94 -18.74
N THR A 235 14.19 -2.08 -18.17
CA THR A 235 14.03 -1.55 -16.81
C THR A 235 13.70 -0.07 -16.91
N VAL A 236 12.65 0.35 -16.20
CA VAL A 236 12.12 1.71 -16.26
C VAL A 236 11.98 2.24 -14.84
N GLU A 237 12.53 3.40 -14.56
CA GLU A 237 12.30 4.16 -13.34
C GLU A 237 11.34 5.30 -13.65
N LEU A 238 10.32 5.43 -12.80
CA LEU A 238 9.17 6.28 -12.98
C LEU A 238 8.92 7.09 -11.71
N LYS A 239 8.43 8.30 -11.89
CA LYS A 239 7.95 9.16 -10.80
C LYS A 239 6.45 9.42 -10.97
N PRO A 240 5.62 9.26 -9.93
CA PRO A 240 4.23 9.70 -10.00
C PRO A 240 4.15 11.21 -10.29
N ARG A 241 3.25 11.61 -11.20
CA ARG A 241 2.90 13.02 -11.41
C ARG A 241 2.16 13.55 -10.18
N LYS A 242 2.15 14.86 -9.99
CA LYS A 242 1.49 15.50 -8.83
C LYS A 242 0.01 15.14 -8.71
N GLU A 243 -0.68 14.95 -9.85
CA GLU A 243 -2.11 14.59 -9.89
C GLU A 243 -2.36 13.07 -9.84
N ALA A 244 -1.32 12.23 -9.66
CA ALA A 244 -1.47 10.78 -9.68
C ALA A 244 -2.26 10.23 -8.49
N HIS A 245 -2.27 10.96 -7.36
CA HIS A 245 -2.90 10.58 -6.09
C HIS A 245 -2.54 9.17 -5.62
N LEU A 246 -1.31 8.71 -5.90
CA LEU A 246 -0.77 7.46 -5.38
C LEU A 246 -0.18 7.77 -4.01
N ALA A 247 -0.86 7.32 -2.94
CA ALA A 247 -0.46 7.61 -1.58
C ALA A 247 1.00 7.19 -1.33
N ASP A 248 1.79 8.13 -0.82
CA ASP A 248 3.14 7.98 -0.30
C ASP A 248 4.19 7.38 -1.26
N VAL A 249 3.88 7.17 -2.55
CA VAL A 249 4.84 6.63 -3.54
C VAL A 249 5.68 7.75 -4.13
N MET A 250 6.99 7.73 -3.91
CA MET A 250 7.93 8.68 -4.51
C MET A 250 8.47 8.23 -5.87
N LYS A 251 8.74 6.92 -6.01
CA LYS A 251 9.41 6.35 -7.18
C LYS A 251 8.93 4.92 -7.40
N VAL A 252 8.82 4.52 -8.66
CA VAL A 252 8.52 3.14 -9.06
C VAL A 252 9.58 2.68 -10.06
N LYS A 253 10.09 1.46 -9.90
CA LYS A 253 10.95 0.79 -10.86
C LYS A 253 10.23 -0.45 -11.37
N VAL A 254 10.17 -0.63 -12.68
CA VAL A 254 9.54 -1.79 -13.32
C VAL A 254 10.54 -2.44 -14.25
N GLN A 255 10.66 -3.76 -14.18
CA GLN A 255 11.38 -4.54 -15.17
C GLN A 255 10.42 -5.44 -15.93
N VAL A 256 10.51 -5.38 -17.25
CA VAL A 256 9.74 -6.24 -18.16
C VAL A 256 10.67 -7.01 -19.10
N ASP A 257 10.33 -8.27 -19.32
CA ASP A 257 10.85 -9.06 -20.43
C ASP A 257 9.94 -8.84 -21.64
N ASN A 258 10.42 -8.06 -22.61
CA ASN A 258 9.64 -7.68 -23.78
C ASN A 258 9.38 -8.85 -24.73
N LYS A 259 10.26 -9.86 -24.77
CA LYS A 259 10.08 -11.04 -25.61
C LYS A 259 9.03 -11.97 -25.02
N ALA A 260 9.13 -12.25 -23.71
CA ALA A 260 8.16 -13.09 -23.02
C ALA A 260 6.84 -12.36 -22.70
N LYS A 261 6.84 -11.02 -22.81
CA LYS A 261 5.78 -10.12 -22.37
C LYS A 261 5.40 -10.44 -20.92
N LYS A 262 6.38 -10.35 -20.02
CA LYS A 262 6.26 -10.64 -18.59
C LYS A 262 6.86 -9.50 -17.77
N ILE A 263 6.18 -9.12 -16.71
CA ILE A 263 6.79 -8.31 -15.65
C ILE A 263 7.64 -9.25 -14.80
N THR A 264 8.91 -8.90 -14.60
CA THR A 264 9.87 -9.68 -13.80
C THR A 264 10.16 -9.03 -12.46
N GLU A 265 10.07 -7.70 -12.38
CA GLU A 265 10.32 -6.94 -11.16
C GLU A 265 9.40 -5.71 -11.08
N ILE A 266 8.90 -5.41 -9.89
CA ILE A 266 8.32 -4.11 -9.54
C ILE A 266 8.93 -3.72 -8.20
N ALA A 267 9.51 -2.53 -8.11
CA ALA A 267 9.92 -1.92 -6.85
C ALA A 267 9.27 -0.54 -6.71
N TYR A 268 9.04 -0.11 -5.49
CA TYR A 268 8.67 1.27 -5.21
C TYR A 268 9.32 1.76 -3.92
N TRP A 269 9.48 3.07 -3.84
CA TRP A 269 10.00 3.78 -2.67
C TRP A 269 8.94 4.72 -2.14
N ASP A 270 8.81 4.75 -0.81
CA ASP A 270 7.92 5.68 -0.13
C ASP A 270 8.63 6.99 0.29
N GLU A 271 7.91 7.89 0.95
CA GLU A 271 8.43 9.18 1.45
C GLU A 271 9.51 9.03 2.53
N LEU A 272 9.59 7.87 3.18
CA LEU A 272 10.61 7.52 4.17
C LEU A 272 11.76 6.73 3.54
N GLU A 273 11.83 6.69 2.20
CA GLU A 273 12.81 5.95 1.41
C GLU A 273 12.76 4.43 1.60
N ASN A 274 11.71 3.89 2.22
CA ASN A 274 11.56 2.43 2.35
C ASN A 274 11.35 1.83 0.97
N GLU A 275 12.11 0.79 0.64
CA GLU A 275 11.95 0.07 -0.62
C GLU A 275 11.07 -1.16 -0.41
N THR A 276 10.03 -1.29 -1.24
CA THR A 276 9.33 -2.57 -1.41
C THR A 276 9.57 -3.11 -2.80
N LEU A 277 10.21 -4.27 -2.88
CA LEU A 277 10.60 -4.97 -4.10
C LEU A 277 9.82 -6.27 -4.25
N TYR A 278 9.22 -6.47 -5.42
CA TYR A 278 8.59 -7.71 -5.84
C TYR A 278 9.33 -8.30 -7.03
N ARG A 279 9.75 -9.55 -6.91
CA ARG A 279 10.31 -10.34 -8.01
C ARG A 279 9.36 -11.46 -8.38
N PHE A 280 9.06 -11.56 -9.67
CA PHE A 280 8.11 -12.54 -10.19
C PHE A 280 8.84 -13.65 -10.95
N SER A 281 8.44 -14.89 -10.68
CA SER A 281 8.98 -16.07 -11.35
C SER A 281 7.88 -17.09 -11.63
N ASP A 282 8.18 -18.08 -12.47
CA ASP A 282 7.23 -19.13 -12.86
C ASP A 282 5.88 -18.58 -13.35
N VAL A 283 5.91 -17.50 -14.14
CA VAL A 283 4.70 -16.82 -14.66
C VAL A 283 4.02 -17.70 -15.71
N LYS A 284 2.78 -18.12 -15.39
CA LYS A 284 1.93 -18.97 -16.23
C LYS A 284 0.65 -18.22 -16.60
N PHE A 285 0.44 -18.05 -17.90
CA PHE A 285 -0.77 -17.47 -18.47
C PHE A 285 -1.80 -18.58 -18.76
N GLY A 286 -3.09 -18.24 -18.73
CA GLY A 286 -4.17 -19.17 -19.07
C GLY A 286 -4.47 -20.21 -18.00
N VAL A 287 -4.04 -20.00 -16.76
CA VAL A 287 -4.32 -20.93 -15.65
C VAL A 287 -5.83 -21.02 -15.39
N ARG A 288 -6.30 -22.20 -15.00
CA ARG A 288 -7.70 -22.41 -14.61
C ARG A 288 -7.85 -22.11 -13.13
N LEU A 289 -8.60 -21.06 -12.80
CA LEU A 289 -8.98 -20.71 -11.43
C LEU A 289 -10.50 -20.86 -11.27
N SER A 290 -10.93 -21.34 -10.11
CA SER A 290 -12.34 -21.35 -9.73
C SER A 290 -12.78 -19.92 -9.36
N SER A 291 -14.08 -19.64 -9.47
CA SER A 291 -14.65 -18.34 -9.07
C SER A 291 -14.45 -18.05 -7.58
N GLY A 292 -14.36 -19.08 -6.74
CA GLY A 292 -14.10 -18.95 -5.30
C GLY A 292 -12.66 -18.56 -4.95
N HIS A 293 -11.71 -18.59 -5.89
CA HIS A 293 -10.29 -18.38 -5.60
C HIS A 293 -9.98 -16.99 -5.02
N PHE A 294 -10.73 -15.98 -5.44
CA PHE A 294 -10.60 -14.58 -5.03
C PHE A 294 -11.59 -14.17 -3.92
N LYS A 295 -12.26 -15.14 -3.28
CA LYS A 295 -13.10 -14.87 -2.13
C LYS A 295 -12.26 -14.90 -0.85
N TYR A 296 -12.55 -13.99 0.06
CA TYR A 296 -11.97 -13.95 1.39
C TYR A 296 -13.09 -13.72 2.41
N LYS A 297 -12.99 -14.41 3.55
CA LYS A 297 -13.83 -14.21 4.72
C LYS A 297 -12.88 -14.08 5.90
N PRO A 298 -12.87 -12.94 6.62
CA PRO A 298 -12.07 -12.79 7.82
C PRO A 298 -12.41 -13.89 8.83
N PRO A 299 -11.41 -14.44 9.55
CA PRO A 299 -11.68 -15.34 10.67
C PRO A 299 -12.38 -14.57 11.80
N SER A 300 -13.07 -15.28 12.69
CA SER A 300 -13.90 -14.67 13.74
C SER A 300 -13.09 -13.88 14.78
N ASN A 301 -11.79 -14.15 14.91
CA ASN A 301 -10.87 -13.47 15.80
C ASN A 301 -10.06 -12.35 15.10
N ALA A 302 -10.39 -12.00 13.85
CA ALA A 302 -9.74 -10.90 13.17
C ALA A 302 -10.25 -9.54 13.68
N ASP A 303 -9.31 -8.61 13.88
CA ASP A 303 -9.63 -7.20 14.05
C ASP A 303 -9.83 -6.58 12.66
N VAL A 304 -11.06 -6.13 12.37
CA VAL A 304 -11.46 -5.67 11.05
C VAL A 304 -11.66 -4.16 11.06
N THR A 305 -10.84 -3.44 10.29
CA THR A 305 -10.98 -1.99 10.06
C THR A 305 -11.53 -1.73 8.66
N GLU A 306 -12.51 -0.83 8.53
CA GLU A 306 -13.06 -0.39 7.23
C GLU A 306 -12.60 1.05 6.91
N ILE A 307 -12.16 1.28 5.67
CA ILE A 307 -11.65 2.58 5.16
C ILE A 307 -12.34 2.94 3.83
#